data_AF-A0A7N8Y026-F1
#
_entry.id   AF-A0A7N8Y026-F1
#
_cell.length_a   1.000
_cell.length_b   1.000
_cell.length_c   1.000
_cell.angle_alpha   90.00
_cell.angle_beta   90.00
_cell.angle_gamma   90.00
#
_symmetry.space_group_name_H-M   'P 1'
#
loop_
_entity.id
_entity.type
_entity.pdbx_description
1 polymer ?
#
loop_
_entity_poly.entity_id
_entity_poly.type
_entity_poly.pdbx_seq_one_letter_code
_entity_poly.pdbx_strand_id
1 'polypeptide(L)'
;SLTPNVSHLCGGSSPYSPSSASVQVQVEPVGRWFEAYVKRRNRNVSASFQELEEEEESSEESEDEEFQLEEYPMLRTLDPKDWKNQDHYAVLGLPHLRYKATQKQIKAAHKAIVLKHHPDKRKAAGEQIVEGDNDYFTCITKAVEILSDPVKRRAFDSVDPTFDNTVPSKSEGKENFFDVFTPVFERNARWSSKKHVPKLGTMESSFEEVDNFYAFWYNFDSWREFSYLDEEEKEKAECRDERRWIEKQNRASRAQRKKEEMNRIRTLVDTAYSCDPRIKKFKEEEKARKESEKKAKAEAKKKEQDEKERARQAELEAARLAKEKEEEEAKQVAQQAKKEKEIQKKAIKKERQKLRTSCKNWNYFAENEADSVKMMEEVEKLCDRLELTSLQSLNEILTSGSKEDCKAAVEKQVQEVNVQLQREREAEVQARQAARCADQASGGGGAAGKGWNEDDLQLLIKAVNLFPAGTNSRWEVIANYMNLHSTSGMKRTAKDVINKAKNLQRLDPVQKDEINKKAFEKFKKEHTSVQTSIDNAVPSERFDGEGNATPWTTEQQKLLEQALKTYPVSTPERWEKIAAVVPGRSKKDCMKRYKVNFLNSAALLDDNFFSSD
;
A
#
# COMPACT_ATOMS: atom_id res chain seq x y z
N SER A 1 23.56 2.48 -58.89
CA SER A 1 24.67 1.67 -58.35
C SER A 1 25.19 2.34 -57.09
N LEU A 2 25.52 1.52 -56.09
CA LEU A 2 26.11 1.83 -54.77
C LEU A 2 25.13 2.06 -53.60
N THR A 3 24.73 0.93 -53.01
CA THR A 3 24.38 0.75 -51.59
C THR A 3 25.63 0.88 -50.69
N PRO A 4 25.51 1.33 -49.43
CA PRO A 4 26.40 0.88 -48.37
C PRO A 4 25.64 -0.07 -47.43
N ASN A 5 26.21 -1.26 -47.35
CA ASN A 5 25.85 -2.36 -46.47
C ASN A 5 26.46 -2.06 -45.08
N VAL A 6 25.68 -2.09 -44.01
CA VAL A 6 26.21 -2.13 -42.64
C VAL A 6 25.53 -3.28 -41.91
N SER A 7 26.23 -4.41 -41.92
CA SER A 7 25.94 -5.59 -41.12
C SER A 7 26.68 -5.49 -39.79
N HIS A 8 25.95 -5.47 -38.68
CA HIS A 8 26.49 -5.86 -37.37
C HIS A 8 25.65 -7.03 -36.84
N LEU A 9 26.27 -8.20 -36.80
CA LEU A 9 25.81 -9.37 -36.05
C LEU A 9 26.50 -9.34 -34.67
N CYS A 10 25.73 -9.47 -33.60
CA CYS A 10 26.11 -10.21 -32.38
C CYS A 10 24.83 -10.57 -31.60
N GLY A 11 24.72 -11.83 -31.20
CA GLY A 11 23.49 -12.48 -30.78
C GLY A 11 23.11 -12.34 -29.30
N GLY A 12 21.91 -12.84 -29.00
CA GLY A 12 21.35 -12.99 -27.66
C GLY A 12 19.88 -13.44 -27.74
N SER A 13 19.64 -14.72 -27.46
CA SER A 13 18.37 -15.44 -27.62
C SER A 13 17.39 -15.28 -26.43
N SER A 14 16.16 -14.83 -26.69
CA SER A 14 14.93 -15.20 -25.95
C SER A 14 13.65 -14.81 -26.74
N PRO A 15 12.50 -15.47 -26.55
CA PRO A 15 11.45 -15.56 -27.58
C PRO A 15 10.46 -14.38 -27.49
N TYR A 16 10.35 -13.62 -28.58
CA TYR A 16 9.36 -12.56 -28.74
C TYR A 16 8.13 -13.06 -29.51
N SER A 17 6.94 -12.63 -29.05
CA SER A 17 5.65 -12.71 -29.73
C SER A 17 5.72 -12.35 -31.22
N PRO A 18 4.87 -12.93 -32.10
CA PRO A 18 4.95 -12.68 -33.54
C PRO A 18 4.66 -11.20 -33.83
N SER A 19 5.71 -10.46 -34.20
CA SER A 19 5.60 -9.10 -34.70
C SER A 19 4.79 -9.12 -35.99
N SER A 20 3.73 -8.32 -36.03
CA SER A 20 2.92 -8.05 -37.21
C SER A 20 3.82 -7.81 -38.44
N ALA A 21 3.50 -8.49 -39.56
CA ALA A 21 4.25 -8.38 -40.80
C ALA A 21 4.43 -6.91 -41.23
N SER A 22 5.62 -6.55 -41.69
CA SER A 22 5.92 -5.20 -42.17
C SER A 22 5.06 -4.86 -43.39
N VAL A 23 4.24 -3.82 -43.26
CA VAL A 23 3.43 -3.30 -44.36
C VAL A 23 4.33 -2.44 -45.25
N GLN A 24 4.45 -2.81 -46.53
CA GLN A 24 5.05 -1.93 -47.53
C GLN A 24 4.04 -0.85 -47.91
N VAL A 25 4.39 0.41 -47.62
CA VAL A 25 3.61 1.59 -48.01
C VAL A 25 4.33 2.26 -49.17
N GLN A 26 3.62 2.49 -50.28
CA GLN A 26 4.12 3.37 -51.33
C GLN A 26 4.04 4.81 -50.83
N VAL A 27 5.21 5.46 -50.75
CA VAL A 27 5.32 6.88 -50.39
C VAL A 27 5.68 7.67 -51.63
N GLU A 28 4.88 8.69 -51.92
CA GLU A 28 5.23 9.66 -52.94
C GLU A 28 6.29 10.61 -52.37
N PRO A 29 7.40 10.84 -53.08
CA PRO A 29 8.41 11.77 -52.62
C PRO A 29 7.93 13.20 -52.89
N VAL A 30 7.25 13.78 -51.90
CA VAL A 30 6.71 15.14 -51.97
C VAL A 30 7.26 15.99 -50.84
N GLY A 31 7.28 17.31 -51.06
CA GLY A 31 7.66 18.30 -50.06
C GLY A 31 9.08 18.85 -50.22
N ARG A 32 9.31 19.97 -49.53
CA ARG A 32 10.49 20.85 -49.67
C ARG A 32 11.85 20.14 -49.68
N TRP A 33 11.99 19.06 -48.90
CA TRP A 33 13.23 18.31 -48.78
C TRP A 33 13.55 17.48 -50.03
N PHE A 34 12.53 16.90 -50.65
CA PHE A 34 12.69 16.15 -51.89
C PHE A 34 12.93 17.09 -53.07
N GLU A 35 12.23 18.23 -53.13
CA GLU A 35 12.48 19.26 -54.13
C GLU A 35 13.90 19.83 -54.04
N ALA A 36 14.40 20.09 -52.82
CA ALA A 36 15.79 20.50 -52.61
C ALA A 36 16.81 19.43 -53.01
N TYR A 37 16.49 18.14 -52.84
CA TYR A 37 17.32 17.04 -53.32
C TYR A 37 17.35 16.99 -54.86
N VAL A 38 16.19 17.13 -55.52
CA VAL A 38 16.09 17.15 -56.99
C VAL A 38 16.82 18.36 -57.58
N LYS A 39 16.67 19.55 -56.98
CA LYS A 39 17.38 20.77 -57.39
C LYS A 39 18.91 20.59 -57.29
N ARG A 40 19.42 20.00 -56.19
CA ARG A 40 20.85 19.67 -56.01
C ARG A 40 21.36 18.70 -57.07
N ARG A 41 20.57 17.66 -57.36
CA ARG A 41 20.91 16.64 -58.37
C ARG A 41 20.92 17.22 -59.79
N ASN A 42 20.02 18.14 -60.10
CA ASN A 42 19.91 18.74 -61.43
C ASN A 42 20.94 19.85 -61.69
N ARG A 43 21.39 20.57 -60.65
CA ARG A 43 22.36 21.67 -60.80
C ARG A 43 23.84 21.25 -60.71
N ASN A 44 24.14 20.01 -60.31
CA ASN A 44 25.51 19.49 -60.21
C ASN A 44 26.45 20.36 -59.32
N VAL A 45 25.90 21.00 -58.29
CA VAL A 45 26.64 21.79 -57.30
C VAL A 45 26.24 21.37 -55.88
N SER A 46 27.22 21.25 -54.99
CA SER A 46 27.02 21.03 -53.55
C SER A 46 26.74 22.35 -52.83
N ALA A 47 25.63 23.01 -53.14
CA ALA A 47 25.19 24.16 -52.35
C ALA A 47 24.70 23.66 -50.98
N SER A 48 25.15 24.30 -49.90
CA SER A 48 24.79 23.90 -48.53
C SER A 48 23.33 24.31 -48.24
N PHE A 49 22.68 23.65 -47.27
CA PHE A 49 21.29 23.92 -46.89
C PHE A 49 21.00 25.40 -46.62
N GLN A 50 22.00 26.12 -46.11
CA GLN A 50 21.91 27.53 -45.75
C GLN A 50 21.90 28.45 -46.98
N GLU A 51 22.59 28.10 -48.07
CA GLU A 51 22.57 28.88 -49.32
C GLU A 51 21.23 28.79 -50.04
N LEU A 52 20.49 27.69 -49.89
CA LEU A 52 19.16 27.53 -50.49
C LEU A 52 18.08 28.28 -49.71
N GLU A 53 18.18 28.34 -48.38
CA GLU A 53 17.32 29.23 -47.56
C GLU A 53 17.64 30.70 -47.86
N GLU A 54 18.92 31.07 -48.03
CA GLU A 54 19.33 32.43 -48.38
C GLU A 54 18.92 32.82 -49.83
N GLU A 55 18.97 31.91 -50.81
CA GLU A 55 18.49 32.16 -52.18
C GLU A 55 16.95 32.27 -52.27
N GLU A 56 16.21 31.48 -51.48
CA GLU A 56 14.75 31.54 -51.45
C GLU A 56 14.27 32.82 -50.72
N GLU A 57 14.91 33.15 -49.57
CA GLU A 57 14.71 34.41 -48.85
C GLU A 57 15.10 35.64 -49.70
N SER A 58 16.12 35.52 -50.56
CA SER A 58 16.51 36.55 -51.54
C SER A 58 15.53 36.66 -52.72
N SER A 59 14.94 35.56 -53.19
CA SER A 59 13.96 35.61 -54.27
C SER A 59 12.62 36.25 -53.84
N GLU A 60 12.28 36.16 -52.56
CA GLU A 60 11.19 36.88 -51.91
C GLU A 60 11.53 38.36 -51.57
N GLU A 61 12.72 38.88 -51.97
CA GLU A 61 13.11 40.29 -51.80
C GLU A 61 12.46 41.24 -52.82
N SER A 62 11.65 40.76 -53.76
CA SER A 62 11.10 41.59 -54.85
C SER A 62 9.62 41.97 -54.72
N GLU A 63 8.90 41.47 -53.72
CA GLU A 63 7.56 41.96 -53.40
C GLU A 63 7.68 43.05 -52.33
N ASP A 64 8.10 44.25 -52.77
CA ASP A 64 7.92 45.49 -52.03
C ASP A 64 6.41 45.79 -51.93
N GLU A 65 5.72 45.11 -51.01
CA GLU A 65 4.47 45.64 -50.46
C GLU A 65 4.82 46.98 -49.83
N GLU A 66 4.40 48.05 -50.50
CA GLU A 66 4.44 49.42 -50.00
C GLU A 66 3.70 49.44 -48.66
N PHE A 67 4.44 49.25 -47.56
CA PHE A 67 3.93 49.33 -46.21
C PHE A 67 3.37 50.76 -46.04
N GLN A 68 2.06 50.89 -46.15
CA GLN A 68 1.33 52.13 -45.91
C GLN A 68 1.39 52.41 -44.41
N LEU A 69 2.55 52.87 -43.94
CA LEU A 69 2.78 53.30 -42.57
C LEU A 69 1.86 54.49 -42.31
N GLU A 70 0.88 54.27 -41.43
CA GLU A 70 0.07 55.36 -40.87
C GLU A 70 1.02 56.41 -40.30
N GLU A 71 0.97 57.59 -40.89
CA GLU A 71 1.80 58.71 -40.48
C GLU A 71 1.22 59.26 -39.18
N TYR A 72 1.82 58.91 -38.04
CA TYR A 72 1.36 59.41 -36.75
C TYR A 72 1.90 60.84 -36.52
N PRO A 73 1.02 61.86 -36.42
CA PRO A 73 1.43 63.23 -36.07
C PRO A 73 2.11 63.32 -34.70
N MET A 74 1.96 62.27 -33.89
CA MET A 74 2.54 62.10 -32.55
C MET A 74 4.07 62.10 -32.51
N LEU A 75 4.79 61.73 -33.58
CA LEU A 75 6.26 61.60 -33.50
C LEU A 75 6.93 62.93 -33.12
N ARG A 76 6.41 64.05 -33.62
CA ARG A 76 6.97 65.39 -33.35
C ARG A 76 6.68 65.88 -31.93
N THR A 77 5.74 65.25 -31.21
CA THR A 77 5.38 65.61 -29.84
C THR A 77 6.11 64.76 -28.78
N LEU A 78 6.94 63.80 -29.21
CA LEU A 78 7.67 62.92 -28.31
C LEU A 78 8.84 63.66 -27.66
N ASP A 79 9.00 63.45 -26.35
CA ASP A 79 10.17 63.92 -25.59
C ASP A 79 11.26 62.83 -25.58
N PRO A 80 12.44 63.07 -26.15
CA PRO A 80 13.58 62.14 -26.11
C PRO A 80 14.00 61.71 -24.71
N LYS A 81 13.77 62.54 -23.68
CA LYS A 81 14.13 62.19 -22.29
C LYS A 81 13.19 61.14 -21.70
N ASP A 82 11.96 61.05 -22.21
CA ASP A 82 10.94 60.10 -21.77
C ASP A 82 10.80 58.89 -22.71
N TRP A 83 11.84 58.59 -23.51
CA TRP A 83 11.79 57.51 -24.50
C TRP A 83 11.40 56.15 -23.89
N LYS A 84 11.76 55.88 -22.63
CA LYS A 84 11.51 54.59 -21.96
C LYS A 84 10.01 54.32 -21.73
N ASN A 85 9.18 55.36 -21.62
CA ASN A 85 7.73 55.20 -21.41
C ASN A 85 6.92 55.28 -22.72
N GLN A 86 7.60 55.49 -23.85
CA GLN A 86 6.96 55.54 -25.15
C GLN A 86 6.66 54.15 -25.69
N ASP A 87 5.65 54.10 -26.56
CA ASP A 87 5.33 52.90 -27.30
C ASP A 87 6.27 52.74 -28.51
N HIS A 88 7.32 51.92 -28.36
CA HIS A 88 8.32 51.70 -29.41
C HIS A 88 7.73 51.17 -30.73
N TYR A 89 6.63 50.42 -30.69
CA TYR A 89 5.98 49.97 -31.92
C TYR A 89 5.23 51.13 -32.59
N ALA A 90 4.54 51.97 -31.83
CA ALA A 90 3.88 53.15 -32.36
C ALA A 90 4.90 54.16 -32.93
N VAL A 91 6.05 54.33 -32.28
CA VAL A 91 7.16 55.16 -32.78
C VAL A 91 7.65 54.67 -34.14
N LEU A 92 7.69 53.35 -34.37
CA LEU A 92 8.04 52.77 -35.67
C LEU A 92 6.83 52.62 -36.63
N GLY A 93 5.65 53.13 -36.30
CA GLY A 93 4.47 53.02 -37.16
C GLY A 93 3.88 51.60 -37.26
N LEU A 94 4.18 50.73 -36.27
CA LEU A 94 3.71 49.36 -36.17
C LEU A 94 2.75 49.09 -34.99
N PRO A 95 1.85 50.02 -34.58
CA PRO A 95 1.01 49.82 -33.41
C PRO A 95 -0.01 48.68 -33.60
N HIS A 96 -0.39 48.36 -34.83
CA HIS A 96 -1.32 47.27 -35.14
C HIS A 96 -0.66 45.87 -35.09
N LEU A 97 0.66 45.79 -35.33
CA LEU A 97 1.40 44.51 -35.31
C LEU A 97 1.90 44.16 -33.90
N ARG A 98 2.38 45.15 -33.12
CA ARG A 98 2.92 44.93 -31.76
C ARG A 98 3.93 43.77 -31.75
N TYR A 99 3.83 42.90 -30.74
CA TYR A 99 4.61 41.66 -30.59
C TYR A 99 4.53 40.68 -31.77
N LYS A 100 3.55 40.82 -32.68
CA LYS A 100 3.46 39.99 -33.88
C LYS A 100 4.35 40.49 -35.02
N ALA A 101 4.93 41.70 -34.92
CA ALA A 101 5.79 42.25 -35.96
C ALA A 101 7.03 41.36 -36.18
N THR A 102 7.32 41.00 -37.43
CA THR A 102 8.53 40.24 -37.76
C THR A 102 9.77 41.15 -37.75
N GLN A 103 10.96 40.55 -37.66
CA GLN A 103 12.20 41.32 -37.72
C GLN A 103 12.37 42.04 -39.07
N LYS A 104 11.88 41.44 -40.16
CA LYS A 104 11.84 42.05 -41.51
C LYS A 104 10.95 43.29 -41.50
N GLN A 105 9.74 43.20 -40.93
CA GLN A 105 8.80 44.33 -40.80
C GLN A 105 9.38 45.47 -39.94
N ILE A 106 10.04 45.16 -38.83
CA ILE A 106 10.68 46.17 -37.97
C ILE A 106 11.80 46.91 -38.73
N LYS A 107 12.65 46.18 -39.46
CA LYS A 107 13.73 46.77 -40.26
C LYS A 107 13.18 47.63 -41.40
N ALA A 108 12.14 47.15 -42.10
CA ALA A 108 11.50 47.88 -43.19
C ALA A 108 10.85 49.18 -42.68
N ALA A 109 10.10 49.10 -41.58
CA ALA A 109 9.47 50.26 -40.94
C ALA A 109 10.48 51.30 -40.46
N HIS A 110 11.59 50.85 -39.84
CA HIS A 110 12.68 51.73 -39.46
C HIS A 110 13.30 52.44 -40.67
N LYS A 111 13.60 51.72 -41.77
CA LYS A 111 14.11 52.32 -43.01
C LYS A 111 13.16 53.39 -43.55
N ALA A 112 11.87 53.08 -43.61
CA ALA A 112 10.85 54.01 -44.10
C ALA A 112 10.75 55.29 -43.24
N ILE A 113 10.75 55.15 -41.91
CA ILE A 113 10.68 56.29 -40.98
C ILE A 113 11.95 57.14 -40.99
N VAL A 114 13.13 56.51 -41.06
CA VAL A 114 14.41 57.23 -41.18
C VAL A 114 14.45 58.02 -42.49
N LEU A 115 13.97 57.45 -43.60
CA LEU A 115 13.94 58.15 -44.88
C LEU A 115 13.07 59.42 -44.86
N LYS A 116 12.13 59.56 -43.93
CA LYS A 116 11.28 60.74 -43.75
C LYS A 116 11.78 61.68 -42.65
N HIS A 117 12.15 61.14 -41.49
CA HIS A 117 12.38 61.92 -40.27
C HIS A 117 13.86 62.11 -39.90
N HIS A 118 14.82 61.61 -40.69
CA HIS A 118 16.25 61.82 -40.42
C HIS A 118 16.60 63.32 -40.37
N PRO A 119 17.43 63.77 -39.40
CA PRO A 119 17.84 65.16 -39.27
C PRO A 119 18.37 65.76 -40.58
N ASP A 120 19.29 65.11 -41.26
CA ASP A 120 19.85 65.63 -42.53
C ASP A 120 18.79 65.88 -43.61
N LYS A 121 17.79 64.99 -43.71
CA LYS A 121 16.73 65.12 -44.70
C LYS A 121 15.74 66.23 -44.35
N ARG A 122 15.40 66.36 -43.07
CA ARG A 122 14.57 67.46 -42.56
C ARG A 122 15.26 68.82 -42.70
N LYS A 123 16.59 68.86 -42.53
CA LYS A 123 17.41 70.05 -42.73
C LYS A 123 17.40 70.46 -44.20
N ALA A 124 17.53 69.50 -45.11
CA ALA A 124 17.43 69.74 -46.55
C ALA A 124 16.02 70.22 -46.97
N ALA A 125 14.98 69.81 -46.23
CA ALA A 125 13.60 70.29 -46.39
C ALA A 125 13.33 71.65 -45.72
N GLY A 126 14.33 72.26 -45.07
CA GLY A 126 14.22 73.59 -44.45
C GLY A 126 13.62 73.62 -43.04
N GLU A 127 13.48 72.47 -42.37
CA GLU A 127 12.99 72.41 -40.98
C GLU A 127 14.09 72.84 -39.97
N GLN A 128 13.69 73.54 -38.90
CA GLN A 128 14.56 73.78 -37.75
C GLN A 128 14.68 72.49 -36.92
N ILE A 129 15.92 72.07 -36.67
CA ILE A 129 16.23 70.83 -35.94
C ILE A 129 16.86 71.22 -34.60
N VAL A 130 16.40 70.56 -33.54
CA VAL A 130 17.02 70.69 -32.22
C VAL A 130 18.35 69.94 -32.24
N GLU A 131 19.44 70.59 -31.84
CA GLU A 131 20.76 69.97 -31.90
C GLU A 131 20.95 68.86 -30.84
N GLY A 132 21.66 67.81 -31.24
CA GLY A 132 22.04 66.69 -30.38
C GLY A 132 20.88 65.74 -30.04
N ASP A 133 20.98 65.10 -28.87
CA ASP A 133 20.06 64.04 -28.44
C ASP A 133 18.65 64.54 -28.05
N ASN A 134 18.41 65.85 -28.13
CA ASN A 134 17.14 66.48 -27.77
C ASN A 134 16.11 66.52 -28.91
N ASP A 135 16.44 66.06 -30.12
CA ASP A 135 15.46 65.91 -31.21
C ASP A 135 14.65 64.61 -31.07
N TYR A 136 13.37 64.63 -31.46
CA TYR A 136 12.49 63.47 -31.39
C TYR A 136 13.02 62.27 -32.21
N PHE A 137 13.94 62.48 -33.17
CA PHE A 137 14.61 61.39 -33.88
C PHE A 137 15.38 60.44 -32.96
N THR A 138 15.84 60.90 -31.78
CA THR A 138 16.39 60.04 -30.73
C THR A 138 15.39 58.97 -30.29
N CYS A 139 14.08 59.29 -30.24
CA CYS A 139 13.02 58.33 -29.92
C CYS A 139 12.95 57.20 -30.96
N ILE A 140 13.08 57.53 -32.25
CA ILE A 140 13.12 56.53 -33.34
C ILE A 140 14.34 55.61 -33.17
N THR A 141 15.52 56.21 -32.92
CA THR A 141 16.76 55.46 -32.70
C THR A 141 16.63 54.50 -31.50
N LYS A 142 16.02 54.96 -30.39
CA LYS A 142 15.78 54.13 -29.20
C LYS A 142 14.75 53.04 -29.47
N ALA A 143 13.67 53.34 -30.18
CA ALA A 143 12.65 52.36 -30.53
C ALA A 143 13.22 51.19 -31.35
N VAL A 144 14.04 51.47 -32.38
CA VAL A 144 14.68 50.40 -33.16
C VAL A 144 15.74 49.64 -32.36
N GLU A 145 16.45 50.30 -31.44
CA GLU A 145 17.43 49.67 -30.54
C GLU A 145 16.75 48.61 -29.64
N ILE A 146 15.56 48.94 -29.10
CA ILE A 146 14.78 48.02 -28.28
C ILE A 146 14.16 46.91 -29.12
N LEU A 147 13.52 47.25 -30.25
CA LEU A 147 12.76 46.29 -31.05
C LEU A 147 13.61 45.39 -31.94
N SER A 148 14.86 45.77 -32.24
CA SER A 148 15.75 44.94 -33.06
C SER A 148 16.55 43.90 -32.29
N ASP A 149 16.79 44.14 -31.00
CA ASP A 149 17.44 43.16 -30.12
C ASP A 149 16.38 42.20 -29.55
N PRO A 150 16.48 40.88 -29.79
CA PRO A 150 15.47 39.92 -29.32
C PRO A 150 15.30 39.88 -27.80
N VAL A 151 16.35 40.17 -27.03
CA VAL A 151 16.32 40.17 -25.56
C VAL A 151 15.66 41.45 -25.06
N LYS A 152 16.05 42.63 -25.58
CA LYS A 152 15.42 43.91 -25.21
C LYS A 152 13.96 43.96 -25.64
N ARG A 153 13.64 43.46 -26.83
CA ARG A 153 12.26 43.35 -27.33
C ARG A 153 11.42 42.46 -26.42
N ARG A 154 11.95 41.31 -26.00
CA ARG A 154 11.27 40.42 -25.04
C ARG A 154 10.98 41.11 -23.72
N ALA A 155 11.95 41.86 -23.19
CA ALA A 155 11.81 42.63 -21.95
C ALA A 155 10.69 43.67 -22.07
N PHE A 156 10.66 44.40 -23.19
CA PHE A 156 9.63 45.40 -23.49
C PHE A 156 8.24 44.77 -23.70
N ASP A 157 8.15 43.74 -24.53
CA ASP A 157 6.89 43.03 -24.79
C ASP A 157 6.29 42.47 -23.50
N SER A 158 7.12 42.01 -22.55
CA SER A 158 6.66 41.50 -21.26
C SER A 158 5.93 42.52 -20.40
N VAL A 159 6.12 43.82 -20.65
CA VAL A 159 5.52 44.92 -19.89
C VAL A 159 4.59 45.78 -20.74
N ASP A 160 4.11 45.22 -21.85
CA ASP A 160 3.15 45.83 -22.77
C ASP A 160 1.89 46.33 -22.03
N PRO A 161 1.66 47.65 -21.94
CA PRO A 161 0.50 48.22 -21.25
C PRO A 161 -0.84 47.88 -21.90
N THR A 162 -0.83 47.50 -23.18
CA THR A 162 -2.05 47.13 -23.92
C THR A 162 -2.50 45.70 -23.62
N PHE A 163 -1.68 44.91 -22.93
CA PHE A 163 -2.05 43.56 -22.54
C PHE A 163 -3.02 43.57 -21.36
N ASP A 164 -4.21 43.02 -21.59
CA ASP A 164 -5.21 42.81 -20.55
C ASP A 164 -4.80 41.66 -19.61
N ASN A 165 -4.35 42.04 -18.41
CA ASN A 165 -3.95 41.13 -17.33
C ASN A 165 -5.14 40.71 -16.42
N THR A 166 -6.37 41.14 -16.69
CA THR A 166 -7.52 40.83 -15.83
C THR A 166 -7.77 39.33 -15.72
N VAL A 167 -8.22 38.90 -14.54
CA VAL A 167 -8.61 37.52 -14.26
C VAL A 167 -10.12 37.49 -14.05
N PRO A 168 -10.87 36.69 -14.84
CA PRO A 168 -12.32 36.61 -14.69
C PRO A 168 -12.75 36.18 -13.29
N SER A 169 -13.89 36.70 -12.85
CA SER A 169 -14.49 36.34 -11.57
C SER A 169 -15.17 34.96 -11.61
N LYS A 170 -15.39 34.38 -10.44
CA LYS A 170 -16.12 33.10 -10.31
C LYS A 170 -17.58 33.17 -10.75
N SER A 171 -18.22 34.34 -10.68
CA SER A 171 -19.60 34.54 -11.13
C SER A 171 -19.70 34.50 -12.64
N GLU A 172 -18.87 35.27 -13.34
CA GLU A 172 -18.81 35.33 -14.81
C GLU A 172 -18.51 33.94 -15.40
N GLY A 173 -17.59 33.22 -14.76
CA GLY A 173 -17.18 31.88 -15.18
C GLY A 173 -18.23 30.78 -15.04
N LYS A 174 -19.29 30.97 -14.23
CA LYS A 174 -20.32 29.94 -14.01
C LYS A 174 -21.39 29.93 -15.09
N GLU A 175 -21.70 31.08 -15.67
CA GLU A 175 -22.77 31.22 -16.66
C GLU A 175 -22.24 30.91 -18.07
N ASN A 176 -21.11 31.50 -18.45
CA ASN A 176 -20.55 31.39 -19.81
C ASN A 176 -19.07 30.98 -19.77
N PHE A 177 -18.78 29.81 -19.19
CA PHE A 177 -17.41 29.34 -18.92
C PHE A 177 -16.47 29.44 -20.12
N PHE A 178 -16.84 28.87 -21.26
CA PHE A 178 -15.97 28.82 -22.44
C PHE A 178 -15.76 30.20 -23.06
N ASP A 179 -16.82 31.02 -23.17
CA ASP A 179 -16.73 32.35 -23.77
C ASP A 179 -15.85 33.29 -22.95
N VAL A 180 -15.87 33.14 -21.62
CA VAL A 180 -15.08 33.94 -20.69
C VAL A 180 -13.63 33.48 -20.63
N PHE A 181 -13.37 32.18 -20.44
CA PHE A 181 -12.02 31.70 -20.17
C PHE A 181 -11.19 31.38 -21.41
N THR A 182 -11.80 30.99 -22.53
CA THR A 182 -11.06 30.68 -23.78
C THR A 182 -10.19 31.86 -24.23
N PRO A 183 -10.72 33.08 -24.45
CA PRO A 183 -9.89 34.20 -24.92
C PRO A 183 -8.81 34.59 -23.89
N VAL A 184 -9.08 34.41 -22.59
CA VAL A 184 -8.10 34.72 -21.54
C VAL A 184 -6.93 33.73 -21.57
N PHE A 185 -7.19 32.42 -21.68
CA PHE A 185 -6.13 31.42 -21.80
C PHE A 185 -5.35 31.57 -23.12
N GLU A 186 -6.02 31.82 -24.24
CA GLU A 186 -5.37 32.06 -25.53
C GLU A 186 -4.45 33.29 -25.49
N ARG A 187 -4.91 34.38 -24.86
CA ARG A 187 -4.09 35.59 -24.71
C ARG A 187 -2.88 35.34 -23.83
N ASN A 188 -3.02 34.60 -22.72
CA ASN A 188 -1.91 34.28 -21.83
C ASN A 188 -0.96 33.20 -22.42
N ALA A 189 -1.44 32.39 -23.37
CA ALA A 189 -0.63 31.36 -24.04
C ALA A 189 0.59 31.95 -24.76
N ARG A 190 0.52 33.22 -25.20
CA ARG A 190 1.65 33.93 -25.83
C ARG A 190 2.90 33.96 -24.95
N TRP A 191 2.72 33.91 -23.63
CA TRP A 191 3.81 33.97 -22.65
C TRP A 191 4.44 32.61 -22.36
N SER A 192 3.94 31.52 -22.96
CA SER A 192 4.46 30.18 -22.67
C SER A 192 5.83 29.96 -23.29
N SER A 193 6.75 29.38 -22.51
CA SER A 193 8.03 28.88 -23.02
C SER A 193 7.86 27.67 -23.97
N LYS A 194 6.71 26.98 -23.90
CA LYS A 194 6.43 25.77 -24.69
C LYS A 194 5.67 26.15 -25.97
N LYS A 195 6.09 25.59 -27.11
CA LYS A 195 5.48 25.87 -28.42
C LYS A 195 4.03 25.40 -28.53
N HIS A 196 3.71 24.26 -27.94
CA HIS A 196 2.38 23.67 -28.01
C HIS A 196 1.64 23.89 -26.69
N VAL A 197 0.68 24.81 -26.71
CA VAL A 197 -0.20 25.12 -25.58
C VAL A 197 -1.54 24.40 -25.79
N PRO A 198 -1.97 23.51 -24.87
CA PRO A 198 -3.28 22.89 -24.95
C PRO A 198 -4.41 23.93 -24.94
N LYS A 199 -5.43 23.70 -25.77
CA LYS A 199 -6.65 24.54 -25.80
C LYS A 199 -7.59 24.13 -24.67
N LEU A 200 -8.45 25.06 -24.24
CA LEU A 200 -9.44 24.80 -23.19
C LEU A 200 -10.44 23.69 -23.58
N GLY A 201 -10.69 23.52 -24.88
CA GLY A 201 -11.58 22.50 -25.43
C GLY A 201 -13.05 22.93 -25.46
N THR A 202 -13.95 21.96 -25.55
CA THR A 202 -15.41 22.15 -25.58
C THR A 202 -16.06 21.37 -24.45
N MET A 203 -17.40 21.42 -24.34
CA MET A 203 -18.16 20.64 -23.36
C MET A 203 -18.03 19.13 -23.56
N GLU A 204 -17.67 18.68 -24.75
CA GLU A 204 -17.52 17.27 -25.11
C GLU A 204 -16.08 16.75 -24.93
N SER A 205 -15.14 17.60 -24.53
CA SER A 205 -13.76 17.19 -24.30
C SER A 205 -13.65 16.07 -23.27
N SER A 206 -12.75 15.13 -23.53
CA SER A 206 -12.55 13.97 -22.66
C SER A 206 -11.89 14.38 -21.35
N PHE A 207 -11.98 13.50 -20.33
CA PHE A 207 -11.28 13.72 -19.06
C PHE A 207 -9.77 13.93 -19.26
N GLU A 208 -9.14 13.15 -20.14
CA GLU A 208 -7.70 13.21 -20.41
C GLU A 208 -7.28 14.53 -21.06
N GLU A 209 -8.09 15.04 -22.00
CA GLU A 209 -7.83 16.33 -22.64
C GLU A 209 -7.93 17.49 -21.63
N VAL A 210 -8.96 17.44 -20.77
CA VAL A 210 -9.17 18.44 -19.72
C VAL A 210 -8.07 18.36 -18.66
N ASP A 211 -7.68 17.16 -18.25
CA ASP A 211 -6.60 16.95 -17.29
C ASP A 211 -5.26 17.44 -17.84
N ASN A 212 -4.93 17.13 -19.09
CA ASN A 212 -3.71 17.62 -19.75
C ASN A 212 -3.70 19.14 -19.87
N PHE A 213 -4.84 19.76 -20.22
CA PHE A 213 -4.98 21.22 -20.23
C PHE A 213 -4.64 21.80 -18.85
N TYR A 214 -5.30 21.33 -17.79
CA TYR A 214 -5.06 21.85 -16.46
C TYR A 214 -3.64 21.55 -15.99
N ALA A 215 -3.11 20.34 -16.19
CA ALA A 215 -1.76 19.97 -15.83
C ALA A 215 -0.70 20.87 -16.50
N PHE A 216 -0.90 21.25 -17.76
CA PHE A 216 -0.07 22.23 -18.45
C PHE A 216 -0.09 23.59 -17.75
N TRP A 217 -1.28 24.10 -17.42
CA TRP A 217 -1.44 25.43 -16.84
C TRP A 217 -1.08 25.52 -15.35
N TYR A 218 -1.26 24.44 -14.58
CA TYR A 218 -0.74 24.32 -13.21
C TYR A 218 0.80 24.31 -13.19
N ASN A 219 1.42 23.80 -14.26
CA ASN A 219 2.86 23.79 -14.48
C ASN A 219 3.28 24.80 -15.56
N PHE A 220 2.57 25.93 -15.64
CA PHE A 220 2.82 26.94 -16.66
C PHE A 220 4.22 27.51 -16.51
N ASP A 221 5.03 27.38 -17.55
CA ASP A 221 6.35 27.98 -17.64
C ASP A 221 6.29 29.16 -18.60
N SER A 222 6.72 30.32 -18.12
CA SER A 222 6.61 31.57 -18.83
C SER A 222 7.97 32.18 -19.14
N TRP A 223 8.15 32.60 -20.39
CA TRP A 223 9.33 33.37 -20.79
C TRP A 223 9.25 34.84 -20.37
N ARG A 224 8.09 35.30 -19.89
CA ARG A 224 7.84 36.68 -19.47
C ARG A 224 8.85 37.11 -18.40
N GLU A 225 9.45 38.27 -18.61
CA GLU A 225 10.52 38.77 -17.75
C GLU A 225 10.45 40.30 -17.62
N PHE A 226 10.98 40.86 -16.54
CA PHE A 226 10.63 42.22 -16.12
C PHE A 226 11.84 43.15 -16.05
N SER A 227 12.94 42.85 -16.76
CA SER A 227 14.14 43.69 -16.76
C SER A 227 13.94 45.08 -17.35
N TYR A 228 12.92 45.28 -18.19
CA TYR A 228 12.58 46.61 -18.70
C TYR A 228 12.18 47.59 -17.57
N LEU A 229 11.64 47.06 -16.47
CA LEU A 229 11.22 47.83 -15.28
C LEU A 229 12.31 47.93 -14.21
N ASP A 230 13.55 47.55 -14.54
CA ASP A 230 14.69 47.81 -13.66
C ASP A 230 14.86 49.34 -13.53
N GLU A 231 14.90 49.82 -12.28
CA GLU A 231 14.93 51.25 -11.94
C GLU A 231 16.32 51.84 -12.23
N GLU A 232 17.37 51.11 -11.86
CA GLU A 232 18.77 51.54 -11.99
C GLU A 232 19.51 50.74 -13.05
N GLU A 233 20.20 51.43 -13.96
CA GLU A 233 21.03 50.80 -14.98
C GLU A 233 22.40 50.45 -14.39
N LYS A 234 22.76 49.15 -14.37
CA LYS A 234 24.05 48.66 -13.85
C LYS A 234 25.29 49.30 -14.51
N GLU A 235 25.12 49.90 -15.68
CA GLU A 235 26.16 50.56 -16.47
C GLU A 235 26.47 51.97 -15.95
N LYS A 236 25.54 52.60 -15.23
CA LYS A 236 25.73 53.91 -14.58
C LYS A 236 26.47 53.83 -13.24
N ALA A 237 26.71 52.62 -12.72
CA ALA A 237 27.44 52.40 -11.48
C ALA A 237 28.90 52.80 -11.59
N GLU A 238 29.37 53.64 -10.67
CA GLU A 238 30.75 54.17 -10.61
C GLU A 238 31.73 53.12 -10.11
N CYS A 239 31.27 52.17 -9.28
CA CYS A 239 32.13 51.14 -8.70
C CYS A 239 31.54 49.72 -8.77
N ARG A 240 32.41 48.73 -8.54
CA ARG A 240 32.04 47.30 -8.59
C ARG A 240 30.97 46.93 -7.56
N ASP A 241 31.05 47.49 -6.36
CA ASP A 241 30.13 47.16 -5.26
C ASP A 241 28.75 47.77 -5.49
N GLU A 242 28.70 48.99 -6.01
CA GLU A 242 27.47 49.65 -6.46
C GLU A 242 26.81 48.85 -7.60
N ARG A 243 27.58 48.40 -8.60
CA ARG A 243 27.05 47.54 -9.68
C ARG A 243 26.45 46.24 -9.13
N ARG A 244 27.08 45.64 -8.13
CA ARG A 244 26.56 44.43 -7.46
C ARG A 244 25.29 44.73 -6.67
N TRP A 245 25.22 45.88 -6.02
CA TRP A 245 24.07 46.30 -5.25
C TRP A 245 22.86 46.60 -6.15
N ILE A 246 23.04 47.34 -7.24
CA ILE A 246 22.01 47.61 -8.27
C ILE A 246 21.49 46.29 -8.84
N GLU A 247 22.37 45.40 -9.31
CA GLU A 247 21.96 44.09 -9.85
C GLU A 247 21.20 43.25 -8.81
N LYS A 248 21.57 43.34 -7.52
CA LYS A 248 20.86 42.66 -6.44
C LYS A 248 19.45 43.22 -6.24
N GLN A 249 19.29 44.55 -6.25
CA GLN A 249 17.97 45.18 -6.14
C GLN A 249 17.09 44.88 -7.36
N ASN A 250 17.62 45.04 -8.57
CA ASN A 250 16.91 44.72 -9.81
C ASN A 250 16.49 43.25 -9.86
N ARG A 251 17.38 42.33 -9.45
CA ARG A 251 17.04 40.91 -9.36
C ARG A 251 15.91 40.64 -8.37
N ALA A 252 15.92 41.30 -7.21
CA ALA A 252 14.84 41.18 -6.22
C ALA A 252 13.51 41.72 -6.78
N SER A 253 13.55 42.88 -7.44
CA SER A 253 12.39 43.53 -8.07
C SER A 253 11.79 42.66 -9.19
N ARG A 254 12.63 42.11 -10.08
CA ARG A 254 12.21 41.15 -11.12
C ARG A 254 11.64 39.86 -10.52
N ALA A 255 12.26 39.31 -9.49
CA ALA A 255 11.77 38.11 -8.82
C ALA A 255 10.39 38.33 -8.18
N GLN A 256 10.16 39.50 -7.59
CA GLN A 256 8.86 39.88 -7.04
C GLN A 256 7.78 39.97 -8.12
N ARG A 257 8.04 40.66 -9.24
CA ARG A 257 7.09 40.74 -10.36
C ARG A 257 6.81 39.38 -11.01
N LYS A 258 7.83 38.53 -11.16
CA LYS A 258 7.64 37.13 -11.62
C LYS A 258 6.75 36.33 -10.68
N LYS A 259 6.91 36.52 -9.36
CA LYS A 259 6.07 35.87 -8.36
C LYS A 259 4.62 36.36 -8.43
N GLU A 260 4.40 37.67 -8.57
CA GLU A 260 3.07 38.27 -8.74
C GLU A 260 2.38 37.75 -10.01
N GLU A 261 3.11 37.69 -11.12
CA GLU A 261 2.59 37.14 -12.37
C GLU A 261 2.23 35.65 -12.24
N MET A 262 3.10 34.84 -11.65
CA MET A 262 2.81 33.43 -11.44
C MET A 262 1.61 33.23 -10.51
N ASN A 263 1.46 34.07 -9.48
CA ASN A 263 0.29 34.07 -8.61
C ASN A 263 -0.99 34.47 -9.38
N ARG A 264 -0.91 35.43 -10.30
CA ARG A 264 -2.02 35.83 -11.17
C ARG A 264 -2.47 34.68 -12.07
N ILE A 265 -1.53 34.01 -12.75
CA ILE A 265 -1.81 32.80 -13.56
C ILE A 265 -2.38 31.68 -12.68
N ARG A 266 -1.81 31.43 -11.50
CA ARG A 266 -2.33 30.44 -10.55
C ARG A 266 -3.79 30.72 -10.18
N THR A 267 -4.11 31.99 -9.91
CA THR A 267 -5.47 32.45 -9.58
C THR A 267 -6.43 32.27 -10.75
N LEU A 268 -5.99 32.57 -11.97
CA LEU A 268 -6.76 32.30 -13.21
C LEU A 268 -7.11 30.81 -13.33
N VAL A 269 -6.10 29.95 -13.19
CA VAL A 269 -6.27 28.49 -13.32
C VAL A 269 -7.19 27.93 -12.25
N ASP A 270 -7.01 28.32 -10.98
CA ASP A 270 -7.87 27.87 -9.88
C ASP A 270 -9.32 28.34 -10.03
N THR A 271 -9.51 29.59 -10.50
CA THR A 271 -10.83 30.15 -10.74
C THR A 271 -11.52 29.39 -11.86
N ALA A 272 -10.84 29.15 -12.98
CA ALA A 272 -11.35 28.35 -14.09
C ALA A 272 -11.70 26.91 -13.64
N TYR A 273 -10.77 26.21 -12.98
CA TYR A 273 -10.97 24.83 -12.51
C TYR A 273 -12.17 24.70 -11.55
N SER A 274 -12.40 25.71 -10.71
CA SER A 274 -13.56 25.73 -9.81
C SER A 274 -14.90 25.97 -10.50
N CYS A 275 -14.88 26.61 -11.67
CA CYS A 275 -16.08 26.96 -12.43
C CYS A 275 -16.41 25.95 -13.53
N ASP A 276 -15.40 25.22 -14.05
CA ASP A 276 -15.52 24.31 -15.19
C ASP A 276 -16.64 23.27 -15.00
N PRO A 277 -17.68 23.28 -15.87
CA PRO A 277 -18.79 22.33 -15.83
C PRO A 277 -18.36 20.87 -15.99
N ARG A 278 -17.31 20.59 -16.78
CA ARG A 278 -16.81 19.24 -17.05
C ARG A 278 -16.16 18.64 -15.82
N ILE A 279 -15.37 19.43 -15.10
CA ILE A 279 -14.76 19.01 -13.83
C ILE A 279 -15.83 18.64 -12.79
N LYS A 280 -16.93 19.39 -12.72
CA LYS A 280 -18.06 19.05 -11.84
C LYS A 280 -18.69 17.72 -12.25
N LYS A 281 -18.97 17.54 -13.55
CA LYS A 281 -19.50 16.29 -14.11
C LYS A 281 -18.59 15.09 -13.79
N PHE A 282 -17.28 15.20 -14.03
CA PHE A 282 -16.33 14.13 -13.74
C PHE A 282 -16.26 13.79 -12.24
N LYS A 283 -16.33 14.79 -11.36
CA LYS A 283 -16.37 14.56 -9.90
C LYS A 283 -17.66 13.87 -9.46
N GLU A 284 -18.79 14.25 -10.03
CA GLU A 284 -20.09 13.62 -9.76
C GLU A 284 -20.15 12.18 -10.25
N GLU A 285 -19.69 11.92 -11.48
CA GLU A 285 -19.58 10.58 -12.06
C GLU A 285 -18.64 9.68 -11.25
N GLU A 286 -17.47 10.18 -10.85
CA GLU A 286 -16.52 9.44 -10.02
C GLU A 286 -17.07 9.13 -8.63
N LYS A 287 -17.78 10.08 -8.03
CA LYS A 287 -18.47 9.88 -6.75
C LYS A 287 -19.59 8.84 -6.88
N ALA A 288 -20.41 8.94 -7.92
CA ALA A 288 -21.48 7.98 -8.21
C ALA A 288 -20.93 6.57 -8.45
N ARG A 289 -19.82 6.45 -9.20
CA ARG A 289 -19.12 5.19 -9.43
C ARG A 289 -18.65 4.56 -8.11
N LYS A 290 -17.95 5.32 -7.27
CA LYS A 290 -17.49 4.85 -5.95
C LYS A 290 -18.64 4.46 -5.02
N GLU A 291 -19.73 5.23 -5.02
CA GLU A 291 -20.92 4.89 -4.24
C GLU A 291 -21.60 3.61 -4.74
N SER A 292 -21.69 3.43 -6.06
CA SER A 292 -22.23 2.21 -6.67
C SER A 292 -21.38 0.97 -6.37
N GLU A 293 -20.05 1.10 -6.42
CA GLU A 293 -19.11 0.04 -6.08
C GLU A 293 -19.20 -0.33 -4.59
N LYS A 294 -19.29 0.68 -3.71
CA LYS A 294 -19.49 0.46 -2.27
C LYS A 294 -20.81 -0.24 -1.99
N LYS A 295 -21.90 0.17 -2.66
CA LYS A 295 -23.22 -0.47 -2.55
C LYS A 295 -23.18 -1.91 -3.07
N ALA A 296 -22.58 -2.16 -4.24
CA ALA A 296 -22.44 -3.49 -4.81
C ALA A 296 -21.62 -4.43 -3.89
N LYS A 297 -20.52 -3.94 -3.31
CA LYS A 297 -19.70 -4.69 -2.35
C LYS A 297 -20.45 -4.98 -1.05
N ALA A 298 -21.24 -4.03 -0.55
CA ALA A 298 -22.07 -4.22 0.64
C ALA A 298 -23.18 -5.25 0.39
N GLU A 299 -23.83 -5.20 -0.77
CA GLU A 299 -24.86 -6.15 -1.18
C GLU A 299 -24.28 -7.55 -1.39
N ALA A 300 -23.13 -7.68 -2.05
CA ALA A 300 -22.42 -8.95 -2.22
C ALA A 300 -22.05 -9.56 -0.86
N LYS A 301 -21.51 -8.76 0.06
CA LYS A 301 -21.18 -9.23 1.42
C LYS A 301 -22.42 -9.65 2.21
N LYS A 302 -23.53 -8.91 2.10
CA LYS A 302 -24.80 -9.26 2.74
C LYS A 302 -25.34 -10.57 2.19
N LYS A 303 -25.34 -10.74 0.85
CA LYS A 303 -25.78 -11.98 0.20
C LYS A 303 -24.93 -13.19 0.62
N GLU A 304 -23.61 -13.02 0.73
CA GLU A 304 -22.70 -14.07 1.21
C GLU A 304 -22.96 -14.42 2.69
N GLN A 305 -23.23 -13.43 3.54
CA GLN A 305 -23.59 -13.64 4.96
C GLN A 305 -24.93 -14.37 5.09
N ASP A 306 -25.95 -13.94 4.33
CA ASP A 306 -27.27 -14.56 4.32
C ASP A 306 -27.22 -16.00 3.76
N GLU A 307 -26.31 -16.29 2.83
CA GLU A 307 -26.07 -17.64 2.32
C GLU A 307 -25.32 -18.52 3.33
N LYS A 308 -24.29 -17.99 4.01
CA LYS A 308 -23.58 -18.70 5.09
C LYS A 308 -24.49 -19.01 6.27
N GLU A 309 -25.35 -18.09 6.67
CA GLU A 309 -26.30 -18.33 7.77
C GLU A 309 -27.35 -19.37 7.38
N ARG A 310 -27.89 -19.32 6.15
CA ARG A 310 -28.78 -20.38 5.65
C ARG A 310 -28.09 -21.74 5.59
N ALA A 311 -26.83 -21.80 5.15
CA ALA A 311 -26.06 -23.04 5.13
C ALA A 311 -25.83 -23.59 6.54
N ARG A 312 -25.49 -22.72 7.51
CA ARG A 312 -25.32 -23.10 8.92
C ARG A 312 -26.61 -23.62 9.54
N GLN A 313 -27.75 -23.00 9.25
CA GLN A 313 -29.06 -23.45 9.72
C GLN A 313 -29.43 -24.81 9.13
N ALA A 314 -29.19 -25.01 7.83
CA ALA A 314 -29.41 -26.31 7.18
C ALA A 314 -28.51 -27.42 7.76
N GLU A 315 -27.24 -27.11 8.06
CA GLU A 315 -26.31 -28.05 8.71
C GLU A 315 -26.77 -28.43 10.13
N LEU A 316 -27.20 -27.45 10.93
CA LEU A 316 -27.72 -27.69 12.28
C LEU A 316 -29.00 -28.54 12.25
N GLU A 317 -29.89 -28.29 11.30
CA GLU A 317 -31.12 -29.09 11.13
C GLU A 317 -30.81 -30.52 10.68
N ALA A 318 -29.91 -30.69 9.71
CA ALA A 318 -29.46 -32.00 9.26
C ALA A 318 -28.77 -32.80 10.39
N ALA A 319 -27.94 -32.15 11.21
CA ALA A 319 -27.29 -32.78 12.36
C ALA A 319 -28.31 -33.20 13.44
N ARG A 320 -29.34 -32.37 13.69
CA ARG A 320 -30.44 -32.73 14.61
C ARG A 320 -31.19 -33.95 14.11
N LEU A 321 -31.55 -33.98 12.82
CA LEU A 321 -32.28 -35.09 12.21
C LEU A 321 -31.43 -36.39 12.21
N ALA A 322 -30.12 -36.29 11.97
CA ALA A 322 -29.22 -37.44 12.03
C ALA A 322 -29.12 -38.01 13.44
N LYS A 323 -28.99 -37.14 14.46
CA LYS A 323 -28.94 -37.56 15.86
C LYS A 323 -30.25 -38.21 16.32
N GLU A 324 -31.40 -37.69 15.88
CA GLU A 324 -32.70 -38.27 16.18
C GLU A 324 -32.85 -39.68 15.59
N LYS A 325 -32.42 -39.87 14.33
CA LYS A 325 -32.38 -41.19 13.69
C LYS A 325 -31.46 -42.17 14.40
N GLU A 326 -30.24 -41.75 14.76
CA GLU A 326 -29.29 -42.59 15.49
C GLU A 326 -29.83 -43.01 16.87
N GLU A 327 -30.49 -42.10 17.58
CA GLU A 327 -31.11 -42.41 18.88
C GLU A 327 -32.28 -43.40 18.74
N GLU A 328 -33.08 -43.26 17.69
CA GLU A 328 -34.19 -44.17 17.40
C GLU A 328 -33.70 -45.56 17.00
N GLU A 329 -32.68 -45.65 16.14
CA GLU A 329 -32.02 -46.90 15.78
C GLU A 329 -31.39 -47.57 17.01
N ALA A 330 -30.68 -46.82 17.85
CA ALA A 330 -30.09 -47.33 19.09
C ALA A 330 -31.15 -47.88 20.06
N LYS A 331 -32.31 -47.20 20.17
CA LYS A 331 -33.46 -47.69 20.97
C LYS A 331 -34.00 -49.01 20.40
N GLN A 332 -34.12 -49.14 19.08
CA GLN A 332 -34.58 -50.37 18.44
C GLN A 332 -33.60 -51.53 18.66
N VAL A 333 -32.30 -51.30 18.47
CA VAL A 333 -31.25 -52.31 18.72
C VAL A 333 -31.25 -52.73 20.19
N ALA A 334 -31.34 -51.79 21.13
CA ALA A 334 -31.40 -52.11 22.56
C ALA A 334 -32.64 -52.92 22.94
N GLN A 335 -33.80 -52.65 22.32
CA GLN A 335 -35.02 -53.44 22.53
C GLN A 335 -34.90 -54.86 21.96
N GLN A 336 -34.31 -55.02 20.78
CA GLN A 336 -34.08 -56.34 20.19
C GLN A 336 -33.11 -57.18 21.03
N ALA A 337 -31.99 -56.59 21.48
CA ALA A 337 -31.02 -57.26 22.35
C ALA A 337 -31.64 -57.70 23.69
N LYS A 338 -32.57 -56.92 24.26
CA LYS A 338 -33.31 -57.32 25.47
C LYS A 338 -34.21 -58.53 25.22
N LYS A 339 -34.93 -58.55 24.10
CA LYS A 339 -35.80 -59.68 23.73
C LYS A 339 -34.98 -60.97 23.54
N GLU A 340 -33.85 -60.88 22.86
CA GLU A 340 -32.98 -62.03 22.60
C GLU A 340 -32.36 -62.59 23.89
N LYS A 341 -31.87 -61.73 24.79
CA LYS A 341 -31.34 -62.14 26.10
C LYS A 341 -32.39 -62.88 26.94
N GLU A 342 -33.65 -62.44 26.91
CA GLU A 342 -34.74 -63.13 27.62
C GLU A 342 -35.08 -64.50 27.02
N ILE A 343 -34.99 -64.66 25.69
CA ILE A 343 -35.14 -65.97 25.03
C ILE A 343 -34.01 -66.92 25.43
N GLN A 344 -32.76 -66.45 25.39
CA GLN A 344 -31.59 -67.26 25.77
C GLN A 344 -31.65 -67.70 27.23
N LYS A 345 -32.01 -66.81 28.16
CA LYS A 345 -32.20 -67.17 29.59
C LYS A 345 -33.24 -68.27 29.78
N LYS A 346 -34.37 -68.18 29.08
CA LYS A 346 -35.43 -69.20 29.14
C LYS A 346 -34.96 -70.54 28.59
N ALA A 347 -34.17 -70.53 27.50
CA ALA A 347 -33.59 -71.75 26.93
C ALA A 347 -32.57 -72.40 27.88
N ILE A 348 -31.62 -71.63 28.43
CA ILE A 348 -30.62 -72.13 29.39
C ILE A 348 -31.30 -72.72 30.63
N LYS A 349 -32.34 -72.06 31.17
CA LYS A 349 -33.10 -72.60 32.32
C LYS A 349 -33.72 -73.96 32.03
N LYS A 350 -34.27 -74.17 30.82
CA LYS A 350 -34.85 -75.46 30.41
C LYS A 350 -33.78 -76.55 30.32
N GLU A 351 -32.64 -76.26 29.72
CA GLU A 351 -31.57 -77.24 29.53
C GLU A 351 -30.86 -77.59 30.85
N ARG A 352 -30.64 -76.63 31.76
CA ARG A 352 -30.16 -76.93 33.13
C ARG A 352 -31.13 -77.87 33.87
N GLN A 353 -32.44 -77.64 33.74
CA GLN A 353 -33.45 -78.50 34.38
C GLN A 353 -33.45 -79.92 33.81
N LYS A 354 -33.27 -80.08 32.49
CA LYS A 354 -33.11 -81.39 31.85
C LYS A 354 -31.89 -82.13 32.38
N LEU A 355 -30.73 -81.46 32.47
CA LEU A 355 -29.48 -82.04 32.98
C LEU A 355 -29.67 -82.59 34.40
N ARG A 356 -30.23 -81.79 35.31
CA ARG A 356 -30.56 -82.22 36.68
C ARG A 356 -31.47 -83.44 36.72
N THR A 357 -32.51 -83.44 35.88
CA THR A 357 -33.50 -84.53 35.85
C THR A 357 -32.87 -85.83 35.33
N SER A 358 -32.07 -85.75 34.26
CA SER A 358 -31.38 -86.92 33.69
C SER A 358 -30.39 -87.52 34.68
N CYS A 359 -29.54 -86.71 35.33
CA CYS A 359 -28.60 -87.22 36.33
C CYS A 359 -29.31 -87.82 37.55
N LYS A 360 -30.43 -87.23 38.00
CA LYS A 360 -31.25 -87.78 39.10
C LYS A 360 -31.86 -89.14 38.76
N ASN A 361 -32.35 -89.33 37.54
CA ASN A 361 -32.95 -90.61 37.10
C ASN A 361 -31.94 -91.77 37.15
N TRP A 362 -30.66 -91.48 36.95
CA TRP A 362 -29.58 -92.46 37.05
C TRP A 362 -28.95 -92.56 38.45
N ASN A 363 -29.64 -92.04 39.49
CA ASN A 363 -29.17 -91.95 40.87
C ASN A 363 -27.78 -91.28 40.98
N TYR A 364 -27.55 -90.22 40.19
CA TYR A 364 -26.28 -89.50 40.09
C TYR A 364 -25.06 -90.42 39.84
N PHE A 365 -25.30 -91.56 39.17
CA PHE A 365 -24.26 -92.52 38.79
C PHE A 365 -23.43 -93.07 39.97
N ALA A 366 -23.98 -93.01 41.19
CA ALA A 366 -23.32 -93.37 42.43
C ALA A 366 -23.94 -94.62 43.10
N GLU A 367 -23.09 -95.39 43.78
CA GLU A 367 -23.45 -96.60 44.54
C GLU A 367 -23.54 -96.35 46.05
N ASN A 368 -23.00 -95.22 46.52
CA ASN A 368 -23.03 -94.78 47.91
C ASN A 368 -23.47 -93.31 48.01
N GLU A 369 -23.85 -92.88 49.21
CA GLU A 369 -24.40 -91.54 49.47
C GLU A 369 -23.35 -90.43 49.28
N ALA A 370 -22.08 -90.69 49.62
CA ALA A 370 -21.01 -89.70 49.53
C ALA A 370 -20.69 -89.30 48.07
N ASP A 371 -20.68 -90.26 47.15
CA ASP A 371 -20.39 -90.01 45.74
C ASP A 371 -21.58 -89.39 45.00
N SER A 372 -22.81 -89.68 45.46
CA SER A 372 -24.03 -89.01 44.99
C SER A 372 -23.99 -87.52 45.30
N VAL A 373 -23.57 -87.13 46.52
CA VAL A 373 -23.42 -85.72 46.91
C VAL A 373 -22.37 -85.00 46.07
N LYS A 374 -21.20 -85.61 45.85
CA LYS A 374 -20.16 -85.03 44.99
C LYS A 374 -20.65 -84.83 43.56
N MET A 375 -21.34 -85.81 42.99
CA MET A 375 -21.86 -85.70 41.63
C MET A 375 -22.98 -84.65 41.53
N MET A 376 -23.80 -84.46 42.57
CA MET A 376 -24.76 -83.35 42.62
C MET A 376 -24.07 -81.99 42.56
N GLU A 377 -22.99 -81.79 43.32
CA GLU A 377 -22.20 -80.56 43.28
C GLU A 377 -21.58 -80.31 41.90
N GLU A 378 -21.05 -81.36 41.27
CA GLU A 378 -20.48 -81.26 39.93
C GLU A 378 -21.55 -81.01 38.86
N VAL A 379 -22.77 -81.56 38.99
CA VAL A 379 -23.89 -81.26 38.09
C VAL A 379 -24.37 -79.81 38.23
N GLU A 380 -24.43 -79.26 39.44
CA GLU A 380 -24.75 -77.84 39.64
C GLU A 380 -23.68 -76.92 39.06
N LYS A 381 -22.41 -77.31 39.21
CA LYS A 381 -21.28 -76.60 38.60
C LYS A 381 -21.36 -76.63 37.07
N LEU A 382 -21.73 -77.76 36.46
CA LEU A 382 -22.00 -77.82 35.03
C LEU A 382 -23.17 -76.92 34.64
N CYS A 383 -24.26 -76.93 35.41
CA CYS A 383 -25.39 -76.04 35.16
C CYS A 383 -24.93 -74.58 35.11
N ASP A 384 -24.10 -74.14 36.04
CA ASP A 384 -23.68 -72.74 36.12
C ASP A 384 -22.66 -72.31 35.06
N ARG A 385 -21.81 -73.25 34.61
CA ARG A 385 -20.66 -72.94 33.76
C ARG A 385 -20.89 -73.20 32.28
N LEU A 386 -21.74 -74.15 31.93
CA LEU A 386 -21.99 -74.49 30.53
C LEU A 386 -22.92 -73.47 29.86
N GLU A 387 -22.58 -73.11 28.63
CA GLU A 387 -23.43 -72.33 27.74
C GLU A 387 -24.56 -73.19 27.14
N LEU A 388 -25.54 -72.53 26.52
CA LEU A 388 -26.74 -73.20 26.01
C LEU A 388 -26.42 -74.37 25.06
N THR A 389 -25.50 -74.15 24.14
CA THR A 389 -25.02 -75.13 23.14
C THR A 389 -24.39 -76.35 23.80
N SER A 390 -23.49 -76.15 24.77
CA SER A 390 -22.86 -77.25 25.52
C SER A 390 -23.86 -78.00 26.40
N LEU A 391 -24.80 -77.30 27.03
CA LEU A 391 -25.89 -77.94 27.80
C LEU A 391 -26.79 -78.81 26.91
N GLN A 392 -27.13 -78.33 25.71
CA GLN A 392 -27.93 -79.09 24.75
C GLN A 392 -27.22 -80.36 24.30
N SER A 393 -25.95 -80.25 23.92
CA SER A 393 -25.15 -81.39 23.48
C SER A 393 -24.98 -82.44 24.60
N LEU A 394 -24.71 -82.01 25.84
CA LEU A 394 -24.63 -82.91 26.98
C LEU A 394 -25.98 -83.59 27.27
N ASN A 395 -27.08 -82.84 27.24
CA ASN A 395 -28.42 -83.40 27.43
C ASN A 395 -28.82 -84.40 26.34
N GLU A 396 -28.43 -84.16 25.09
CA GLU A 396 -28.69 -85.09 23.99
C GLU A 396 -28.02 -86.44 24.25
N ILE A 397 -26.73 -86.43 24.62
CA ILE A 397 -25.99 -87.65 25.00
C ILE A 397 -26.65 -88.35 26.19
N LEU A 398 -27.11 -87.59 27.19
CA LEU A 398 -27.79 -88.12 28.37
C LEU A 398 -29.17 -88.74 28.08
N THR A 399 -29.78 -88.40 26.94
CA THR A 399 -31.06 -88.97 26.51
C THR A 399 -30.92 -90.21 25.63
N SER A 400 -29.80 -90.38 24.93
CA SER A 400 -29.60 -91.48 23.97
C SER A 400 -28.58 -92.53 24.40
N GLY A 401 -27.73 -92.23 25.39
CA GLY A 401 -26.64 -93.11 25.83
C GLY A 401 -27.06 -94.16 26.86
N SER A 402 -26.21 -95.18 27.05
CA SER A 402 -26.30 -96.10 28.19
C SER A 402 -25.92 -95.40 29.50
N LYS A 403 -26.17 -96.03 30.66
CA LYS A 403 -25.84 -95.46 31.98
C LYS A 403 -24.34 -95.14 32.09
N GLU A 404 -23.50 -96.01 31.52
CA GLU A 404 -22.05 -95.92 31.50
C GLU A 404 -21.57 -94.80 30.56
N ASP A 405 -22.17 -94.68 29.37
CA ASP A 405 -21.86 -93.59 28.41
C ASP A 405 -22.28 -92.22 28.97
N CYS A 406 -23.44 -92.16 29.63
CA CYS A 406 -23.95 -90.96 30.28
C CYS A 406 -23.03 -90.50 31.42
N LYS A 407 -22.56 -91.45 32.25
CA LYS A 407 -21.60 -91.19 33.32
C LYS A 407 -20.29 -90.63 32.77
N ALA A 408 -19.73 -91.28 31.74
CA ALA A 408 -18.49 -90.85 31.11
C ALA A 408 -18.61 -89.45 30.47
N ALA A 409 -19.76 -89.14 29.86
CA ALA A 409 -20.01 -87.82 29.29
C ALA A 409 -20.07 -86.70 30.34
N VAL A 410 -20.75 -86.95 31.47
CA VAL A 410 -20.81 -85.99 32.58
C VAL A 410 -19.44 -85.81 33.22
N GLU A 411 -18.73 -86.90 33.52
CA GLU A 411 -17.39 -86.83 34.12
C GLU A 411 -16.38 -86.12 33.21
N LYS A 412 -16.44 -86.36 31.89
CA LYS A 412 -15.64 -85.63 30.91
C LYS A 412 -15.94 -84.14 30.94
N GLN A 413 -17.22 -83.76 30.94
CA GLN A 413 -17.60 -82.35 30.95
C GLN A 413 -17.20 -81.65 32.26
N VAL A 414 -17.27 -82.37 33.38
CA VAL A 414 -16.80 -81.92 34.70
C VAL A 414 -15.30 -81.68 34.68
N GLN A 415 -14.52 -82.61 34.11
CA GLN A 415 -13.07 -82.46 33.96
C GLN A 415 -12.72 -81.25 33.10
N GLU A 416 -13.40 -81.05 31.98
CA GLU A 416 -13.20 -79.90 31.10
C GLU A 416 -13.50 -78.57 31.81
N VAL A 417 -14.62 -78.49 32.54
CA VAL A 417 -14.98 -77.30 33.33
C VAL A 417 -13.97 -77.05 34.46
N ASN A 418 -13.44 -78.11 35.08
CA ASN A 418 -12.39 -78.02 36.10
C ASN A 418 -11.07 -77.49 35.53
N VAL A 419 -10.65 -77.98 34.37
CA VAL A 419 -9.48 -77.48 33.65
C VAL A 419 -9.67 -76.02 33.25
N GLN A 420 -10.87 -75.65 32.80
CA GLN A 420 -11.19 -74.26 32.44
C GLN A 420 -11.14 -73.33 33.66
N LEU A 421 -11.73 -73.73 34.80
CA LEU A 421 -11.68 -72.96 36.05
C LEU A 421 -10.24 -72.82 36.56
N GLN A 422 -9.42 -73.85 36.42
CA GLN A 422 -8.02 -73.81 36.81
C GLN A 422 -7.25 -72.81 35.93
N ARG A 423 -7.48 -72.82 34.60
CA ARG A 423 -6.90 -71.82 33.68
C ARG A 423 -7.38 -70.40 33.97
N GLU A 424 -8.65 -70.20 34.30
CA GLU A 424 -9.19 -68.88 34.67
C GLU A 424 -8.56 -68.37 35.98
N ARG A 425 -8.41 -69.23 36.99
CA ARG A 425 -7.70 -68.89 38.24
C ARG A 425 -6.24 -68.56 37.99
N GLU A 426 -5.56 -69.35 37.17
CA GLU A 426 -4.16 -69.10 36.79
C GLU A 426 -4.04 -67.77 36.03
N ALA A 427 -4.93 -67.49 35.07
CA ALA A 427 -4.97 -66.23 34.33
C ALA A 427 -5.30 -65.03 35.21
N GLU A 428 -6.21 -65.16 36.18
CA GLU A 428 -6.50 -64.10 37.16
C GLU A 428 -5.31 -63.84 38.08
N VAL A 429 -4.64 -64.90 38.56
CA VAL A 429 -3.40 -64.79 39.34
C VAL A 429 -2.29 -64.14 38.51
N GLN A 430 -2.15 -64.52 37.24
CA GLN A 430 -1.19 -63.93 36.30
C GLN A 430 -1.52 -62.47 36.01
N ALA A 431 -2.79 -62.11 35.83
CA ALA A 431 -3.23 -60.74 35.61
C ALA A 431 -3.04 -59.87 36.87
N ARG A 432 -3.29 -60.41 38.07
CA ARG A 432 -3.01 -59.75 39.35
C ARG A 432 -1.51 -59.61 39.62
N GLN A 433 -0.70 -60.60 39.24
CA GLN A 433 0.77 -60.51 39.30
C GLN A 433 1.30 -59.51 38.27
N ALA A 434 0.77 -59.50 37.05
CA ALA A 434 1.12 -58.52 36.02
C ALA A 434 0.69 -57.11 36.43
N ALA A 435 -0.45 -56.93 37.08
CA ALA A 435 -0.87 -55.65 37.65
C ALA A 435 0.02 -55.21 38.82
N ARG A 436 0.47 -56.13 39.69
CA ARG A 436 1.45 -55.84 40.75
C ARG A 436 2.85 -55.51 40.21
N CYS A 437 3.31 -56.20 39.17
CA CYS A 437 4.55 -55.89 38.47
C CYS A 437 4.43 -54.59 37.66
N ALA A 438 3.25 -54.27 37.13
CA ALA A 438 2.97 -52.98 36.51
C ALA A 438 2.96 -51.85 37.55
N ASP A 439 2.46 -52.06 38.77
CA ASP A 439 2.53 -51.07 39.86
C ASP A 439 3.96 -50.88 40.42
N GLN A 440 4.79 -51.93 40.43
CA GLN A 440 6.21 -51.81 40.82
C GLN A 440 7.14 -51.35 39.68
N ALA A 441 6.73 -51.48 38.41
CA ALA A 441 7.43 -50.92 37.25
C ALA A 441 6.85 -49.55 36.79
N SER A 442 5.72 -49.12 37.37
CA SER A 442 5.10 -47.80 37.18
C SER A 442 5.07 -46.99 38.48
N GLY A 443 6.20 -46.96 39.18
CA GLY A 443 6.60 -45.79 39.95
C GLY A 443 6.92 -44.62 39.03
N GLY A 444 5.93 -44.11 38.28
CA GLY A 444 6.09 -42.96 37.39
C GLY A 444 5.10 -42.96 36.21
N GLY A 445 4.03 -42.18 36.30
CA GLY A 445 3.10 -42.06 35.17
C GLY A 445 1.92 -41.09 35.26
N GLY A 446 1.87 -40.19 36.25
CA GLY A 446 0.95 -39.04 36.21
C GLY A 446 1.40 -38.02 35.16
N ALA A 447 0.98 -38.21 33.91
CA ALA A 447 1.20 -37.29 32.79
C ALA A 447 0.35 -36.01 32.95
N ALA A 448 0.75 -35.15 33.89
CA ALA A 448 0.25 -33.78 34.01
C ALA A 448 1.27 -32.78 34.62
N GLY A 449 2.52 -33.20 34.87
CA GLY A 449 3.48 -32.39 35.64
C GLY A 449 4.86 -32.13 35.03
N LYS A 450 5.35 -32.96 34.09
CA LYS A 450 6.72 -32.83 33.55
C LYS A 450 6.70 -32.21 32.16
N GLY A 451 6.66 -30.89 32.12
CA GLY A 451 6.80 -30.15 30.87
C GLY A 451 7.25 -28.72 31.09
N TRP A 452 6.80 -28.07 32.15
CA TRP A 452 7.13 -26.68 32.45
C TRP A 452 8.46 -26.62 33.20
N ASN A 453 9.52 -26.14 32.54
CA ASN A 453 10.77 -25.81 33.21
C ASN A 453 10.64 -24.44 33.91
N GLU A 454 11.60 -24.12 34.78
CA GLU A 454 11.61 -22.88 35.56
C GLU A 454 11.57 -21.63 34.65
N ASP A 455 12.28 -21.68 33.52
CA ASP A 455 12.35 -20.58 32.56
C ASP A 455 11.01 -20.35 31.84
N ASP A 456 10.27 -21.41 31.50
CA ASP A 456 8.91 -21.34 30.94
C ASP A 456 7.91 -20.77 31.95
N LEU A 457 8.07 -21.07 33.25
CA LEU A 457 7.21 -20.51 34.30
C LEU A 457 7.43 -19.00 34.44
N GLN A 458 8.68 -18.54 34.41
CA GLN A 458 9.01 -17.12 34.42
C GLN A 458 8.49 -16.40 33.18
N LEU A 459 8.64 -17.01 32.01
CA LEU A 459 8.15 -16.47 30.76
C LEU A 459 6.63 -16.37 30.72
N LEU A 460 5.92 -17.36 31.28
CA LEU A 460 4.47 -17.32 31.46
C LEU A 460 4.03 -16.18 32.38
N ILE A 461 4.68 -16.01 33.54
CA ILE A 461 4.37 -14.93 34.48
C ILE A 461 4.58 -13.56 33.82
N LYS A 462 5.70 -13.39 33.10
CA LYS A 462 5.99 -12.17 32.35
C LYS A 462 4.95 -11.89 31.26
N ALA A 463 4.58 -12.91 30.48
CA ALA A 463 3.60 -12.78 29.41
C ALA A 463 2.19 -12.45 29.94
N VAL A 464 1.77 -13.04 31.06
CA VAL A 464 0.47 -12.75 31.70
C VAL A 464 0.37 -11.30 32.17
N ASN A 465 1.49 -10.71 32.63
CA ASN A 465 1.56 -9.29 33.02
C ASN A 465 1.67 -8.35 31.81
N LEU A 466 2.40 -8.75 30.76
CA LEU A 466 2.55 -7.97 29.53
C LEU A 466 1.23 -7.87 28.75
N PHE A 467 0.40 -8.91 28.84
CA PHE A 467 -0.91 -8.99 28.17
C PHE A 467 -2.03 -9.12 29.23
N PRO A 468 -2.55 -7.99 29.77
CA PRO A 468 -3.62 -7.98 30.78
C PRO A 468 -4.96 -8.48 30.25
N ALA A 469 -5.92 -8.75 31.15
CA ALA A 469 -7.24 -9.25 30.77
C ALA A 469 -8.07 -8.18 30.02
N GLY A 470 -8.72 -8.54 28.91
CA GLY A 470 -9.58 -7.61 28.15
C GLY A 470 -9.85 -7.97 26.68
N THR A 471 -9.14 -8.94 26.09
CA THR A 471 -9.29 -9.31 24.67
C THR A 471 -9.57 -10.81 24.46
N ASN A 472 -10.41 -11.12 23.46
CA ASN A 472 -10.93 -12.47 23.17
C ASN A 472 -9.89 -13.51 22.69
N SER A 473 -8.63 -13.11 22.48
CA SER A 473 -7.52 -14.00 22.06
C SER A 473 -6.31 -13.94 22.98
N ARG A 474 -6.46 -13.46 24.22
CA ARG A 474 -5.36 -13.28 25.18
C ARG A 474 -4.48 -14.54 25.33
N TRP A 475 -5.09 -15.71 25.46
CA TRP A 475 -4.34 -16.96 25.70
C TRP A 475 -3.61 -17.46 24.46
N GLU A 476 -4.07 -17.11 23.27
CA GLU A 476 -3.37 -17.42 22.01
C GLU A 476 -2.13 -16.53 21.85
N VAL A 477 -2.26 -15.24 22.16
CA VAL A 477 -1.14 -14.28 22.15
C VAL A 477 -0.07 -14.69 23.16
N ILE A 478 -0.47 -15.07 24.37
CA ILE A 478 0.47 -15.55 25.39
C ILE A 478 1.14 -16.86 24.95
N ALA A 479 0.40 -17.82 24.38
CA ALA A 479 0.98 -19.06 23.87
C ALA A 479 2.00 -18.82 22.74
N ASN A 480 1.69 -17.92 21.81
CA ASN A 480 2.61 -17.55 20.73
C ASN A 480 3.86 -16.86 21.25
N TYR A 481 3.71 -15.92 22.19
CA TYR A 481 4.84 -15.27 22.86
C TYR A 481 5.72 -16.29 23.60
N MET A 482 5.10 -17.24 24.31
CA MET A 482 5.83 -18.32 24.97
C MET A 482 6.57 -19.22 23.98
N ASN A 483 5.94 -19.62 22.88
CA ASN A 483 6.57 -20.47 21.87
C ASN A 483 7.72 -19.78 21.13
N LEU A 484 7.69 -18.46 21.04
CA LEU A 484 8.74 -17.66 20.40
C LEU A 484 9.95 -17.45 21.32
N HIS A 485 9.72 -17.35 22.63
CA HIS A 485 10.75 -16.96 23.60
C HIS A 485 11.19 -18.11 24.54
N SER A 486 10.55 -19.27 24.46
CA SER A 486 10.92 -20.46 25.22
C SER A 486 12.12 -21.16 24.59
N THR A 487 13.07 -21.56 25.43
CA THR A 487 14.21 -22.41 25.07
C THR A 487 13.95 -23.89 25.32
N SER A 488 12.76 -24.27 25.81
CA SER A 488 12.45 -25.65 26.19
C SER A 488 12.13 -26.57 25.00
N GLY A 489 12.01 -26.01 23.80
CA GLY A 489 11.69 -26.75 22.56
C GLY A 489 10.28 -27.34 22.52
N MET A 490 9.47 -27.10 23.55
CA MET A 490 8.15 -27.69 23.73
C MET A 490 7.05 -26.67 23.38
N LYS A 491 6.31 -26.92 22.30
CA LYS A 491 5.21 -26.05 21.88
C LYS A 491 4.06 -26.10 22.89
N ARG A 492 3.61 -24.92 23.33
CA ARG A 492 2.46 -24.71 24.23
C ARG A 492 1.25 -24.24 23.46
N THR A 493 0.09 -24.83 23.73
CA THR A 493 -1.18 -24.35 23.19
C THR A 493 -1.82 -23.34 24.15
N ALA A 494 -2.78 -22.54 23.66
CA ALA A 494 -3.57 -21.63 24.50
C ALA A 494 -4.24 -22.36 25.68
N LYS A 495 -4.61 -23.64 25.50
CA LYS A 495 -5.21 -24.50 26.53
C LYS A 495 -4.20 -24.91 27.61
N ASP A 496 -2.94 -25.14 27.25
CA ASP A 496 -1.89 -25.47 28.23
C ASP A 496 -1.52 -24.26 29.08
N VAL A 497 -1.41 -23.11 28.42
CA VAL A 497 -1.07 -21.81 29.03
C VAL A 497 -2.14 -21.38 30.03
N ILE A 498 -3.43 -21.42 29.64
CA ILE A 498 -4.53 -21.04 30.56
C ILE A 498 -4.63 -21.99 31.75
N ASN A 499 -4.44 -23.30 31.55
CA ASN A 499 -4.50 -24.29 32.62
C ASN A 499 -3.34 -24.09 33.60
N LYS A 500 -2.13 -23.82 33.11
CA LYS A 500 -0.97 -23.57 33.97
C LYS A 500 -1.07 -22.23 34.69
N ALA A 501 -1.53 -21.17 34.03
CA ALA A 501 -1.75 -19.86 34.64
C ALA A 501 -2.81 -19.92 35.76
N LYS A 502 -3.91 -20.65 35.55
CA LYS A 502 -4.94 -20.89 36.59
C LYS A 502 -4.39 -21.73 37.75
N ASN A 503 -3.55 -22.73 37.46
CA ASN A 503 -2.89 -23.53 38.48
C ASN A 503 -1.92 -22.68 39.33
N LEU A 504 -1.12 -21.81 38.70
CA LEU A 504 -0.26 -20.86 39.39
C LEU A 504 -1.04 -19.83 40.21
N GLN A 505 -2.19 -19.35 39.72
CA GLN A 505 -3.06 -18.45 40.50
C GLN A 505 -3.59 -19.10 41.78
N ARG A 506 -3.82 -20.42 41.79
CA ARG A 506 -4.29 -21.20 42.96
C ARG A 506 -3.22 -21.46 44.03
N LEU A 507 -1.95 -21.18 43.77
CA LEU A 507 -0.87 -21.30 44.76
C LEU A 507 -0.86 -20.08 45.71
N ASP A 508 -0.55 -20.35 46.99
CA ASP A 508 -0.48 -19.36 48.07
C ASP A 508 0.54 -18.24 47.73
N PRO A 509 0.30 -16.95 48.09
CA PRO A 509 1.20 -15.83 47.74
C PRO A 509 2.66 -16.06 48.18
N VAL A 510 2.86 -16.72 49.33
CA VAL A 510 4.18 -17.07 49.88
C VAL A 510 4.95 -18.01 48.95
N GLN A 511 4.27 -18.93 48.27
CA GLN A 511 4.90 -19.86 47.34
C GLN A 511 5.29 -19.19 46.02
N LYS A 512 4.53 -18.17 45.57
CA LYS A 512 4.88 -17.35 44.40
C LYS A 512 6.14 -16.52 44.65
N ASP A 513 6.27 -15.96 45.85
CA ASP A 513 7.44 -15.18 46.25
C ASP A 513 8.69 -16.06 46.44
N GLU A 514 8.55 -17.28 46.96
CA GLU A 514 9.67 -18.23 47.06
C GLU A 514 10.22 -18.67 45.70
N ILE A 515 9.36 -18.85 44.68
CA ILE A 515 9.77 -19.19 43.32
C ILE A 515 10.53 -18.00 42.68
N ASN A 516 10.00 -16.78 42.81
CA ASN A 516 10.69 -15.56 42.36
C ASN A 516 12.02 -15.32 43.08
N LYS A 517 12.11 -15.66 44.38
CA LYS A 517 13.34 -15.52 45.18
C LYS A 517 14.41 -16.54 44.79
N LYS A 518 14.03 -17.79 44.53
CA LYS A 518 14.94 -18.84 44.03
C LYS A 518 15.46 -18.51 42.63
N ALA A 519 14.64 -17.88 41.79
CA ALA A 519 15.03 -17.38 40.47
C ALA A 519 16.06 -16.23 40.56
N PHE A 520 15.87 -15.28 41.47
CA PHE A 520 16.80 -14.16 41.67
C PHE A 520 18.17 -14.62 42.19
N GLU A 521 18.19 -15.61 43.09
CA GLU A 521 19.42 -16.24 43.58
C GLU A 521 20.19 -17.00 42.48
N LYS A 522 19.47 -17.68 41.58
CA LYS A 522 20.08 -18.36 40.42
C LYS A 522 20.70 -17.37 39.43
N PHE A 523 20.00 -16.26 39.13
CA PHE A 523 20.50 -15.17 38.29
C PHE A 523 21.77 -14.52 38.88
N LYS A 524 21.82 -14.32 40.21
CA LYS A 524 22.99 -13.75 40.90
C LYS A 524 24.22 -14.66 40.84
N LYS A 525 24.00 -15.98 40.87
CA LYS A 525 25.04 -17.02 40.75
C LYS A 525 25.61 -17.14 39.35
N GLU A 526 24.79 -16.98 38.31
CA GLU A 526 25.22 -17.09 36.91
C GLU A 526 25.94 -15.83 36.38
N HIS A 527 25.77 -14.67 37.02
CA HIS A 527 26.38 -13.38 36.58
C HIS A 527 27.54 -12.83 37.44
N THR A 528 28.08 -13.59 38.41
CA THR A 528 29.16 -13.11 39.30
C THR A 528 30.59 -13.53 38.88
N SER A 529 30.79 -14.27 37.79
CA SER A 529 32.14 -14.63 37.31
C SER A 529 32.47 -14.08 35.92
N VAL A 530 33.47 -13.17 35.90
CA VAL A 530 34.31 -12.67 34.79
C VAL A 530 33.97 -11.30 34.15
N GLN A 531 34.78 -10.33 34.60
CA GLN A 531 35.46 -9.19 33.95
C GLN A 531 35.32 -8.90 32.43
N THR A 532 35.19 -7.60 32.15
CA THR A 532 35.43 -6.75 30.95
C THR A 532 35.90 -7.37 29.62
N SER A 533 35.12 -7.12 28.54
CA SER A 533 35.65 -6.71 27.22
C SER A 533 34.54 -6.14 26.33
N ILE A 534 34.92 -5.13 25.54
CA ILE A 534 34.14 -4.53 24.45
C ILE A 534 34.08 -5.54 23.30
N ASP A 535 32.88 -5.87 22.79
CA ASP A 535 32.57 -5.73 21.36
C ASP A 535 31.10 -6.05 21.01
N ASN A 536 30.55 -5.15 20.20
CA ASN A 536 29.56 -5.29 19.13
C ASN A 536 28.69 -6.56 19.05
N ALA A 537 27.37 -6.36 19.20
CA ALA A 537 26.36 -7.17 18.53
C ALA A 537 25.18 -6.29 18.06
N VAL A 538 24.92 -6.35 16.75
CA VAL A 538 23.86 -5.63 16.02
C VAL A 538 22.49 -6.25 16.33
N PRO A 539 21.44 -5.43 16.53
CA PRO A 539 20.07 -5.90 16.22
C PRO A 539 19.36 -5.11 15.10
N SER A 540 19.01 -5.89 14.06
CA SER A 540 17.86 -5.80 13.14
C SER A 540 17.61 -4.49 12.40
N GLU A 541 18.05 -4.48 11.14
CA GLU A 541 17.60 -3.57 10.10
C GLU A 541 16.10 -3.73 9.82
N ARG A 542 15.37 -2.62 9.86
CA ARG A 542 14.14 -2.43 9.07
C ARG A 542 14.46 -1.39 8.02
N PHE A 543 14.38 -1.82 6.77
CA PHE A 543 14.69 -1.08 5.57
C PHE A 543 13.70 0.07 5.37
N ASP A 544 14.19 1.31 5.37
CA ASP A 544 13.51 2.47 4.78
C ASP A 544 14.56 3.33 4.06
N GLY A 545 14.24 3.70 2.82
CA GLY A 545 15.19 4.10 1.78
C GLY A 545 15.89 5.46 1.90
N GLU A 546 16.98 5.51 1.13
CA GLU A 546 17.75 6.64 0.57
C GLU A 546 17.83 7.97 1.35
N GLY A 547 19.02 8.22 1.92
CA GLY A 547 19.52 9.55 2.25
C GLY A 547 20.32 9.62 3.55
N ASN A 548 21.63 9.34 3.46
CA ASN A 548 22.75 9.71 4.34
C ASN A 548 22.49 10.28 5.76
N ALA A 549 21.61 9.65 6.55
CA ALA A 549 21.33 10.04 7.92
C ALA A 549 21.54 8.84 8.85
N THR A 550 22.38 9.02 9.87
CA THR A 550 22.63 8.01 10.89
C THR A 550 21.31 7.58 11.56
N PRO A 551 21.08 6.28 11.84
CA PRO A 551 19.85 5.80 12.49
C PRO A 551 19.65 6.42 13.88
N TRP A 552 18.41 6.73 14.27
CA TRP A 552 18.08 7.28 15.59
C TRP A 552 18.32 6.23 16.68
N THR A 553 19.14 6.56 17.68
CA THR A 553 19.30 5.69 18.86
C THR A 553 18.15 5.90 19.85
N THR A 554 17.89 4.89 20.69
CA THR A 554 16.88 4.95 21.76
C THR A 554 17.15 6.11 22.72
N GLU A 555 18.42 6.42 22.98
CA GLU A 555 18.84 7.52 23.82
C GLU A 555 18.55 8.89 23.18
N GLN A 556 18.89 9.08 21.89
CA GLN A 556 18.55 10.30 21.14
C GLN A 556 17.04 10.52 21.06
N GLN A 557 16.25 9.46 20.89
CA GLN A 557 14.79 9.52 20.88
C GLN A 557 14.23 9.95 22.24
N LYS A 558 14.75 9.40 23.34
CA LYS A 558 14.35 9.79 24.70
C LYS A 558 14.70 11.25 25.00
N LEU A 559 15.88 11.71 24.59
CA LEU A 559 16.30 13.11 24.73
C LEU A 559 15.40 14.06 23.90
N LEU A 560 15.02 13.67 22.69
CA LEU A 560 14.09 14.45 21.86
C LEU A 560 12.71 14.58 22.53
N GLU A 561 12.16 13.49 23.06
CA GLU A 561 10.86 13.51 23.76
C GLU A 561 10.90 14.34 25.05
N GLN A 562 11.99 14.24 25.81
CA GLN A 562 12.21 15.07 26.99
C GLN A 562 12.33 16.55 26.61
N ALA A 563 13.10 16.87 25.57
CA ALA A 563 13.26 18.25 25.08
C ALA A 563 11.94 18.84 24.57
N LEU A 564 11.10 18.04 23.91
CA LEU A 564 9.77 18.45 23.43
C LEU A 564 8.80 18.78 24.58
N LYS A 565 8.94 18.12 25.74
CA LYS A 565 8.19 18.43 26.97
C LYS A 565 8.74 19.69 27.65
N THR A 566 10.06 19.85 27.69
CA THR A 566 10.73 20.99 28.32
C THR A 566 10.53 22.30 27.54
N TYR A 567 10.48 22.24 26.20
CA TYR A 567 10.30 23.40 25.32
C TYR A 567 8.94 23.32 24.61
N PRO A 568 7.86 23.89 25.17
CA PRO A 568 6.53 23.91 24.55
C PRO A 568 6.48 24.79 23.29
N VAL A 569 5.40 24.68 22.51
CA VAL A 569 5.20 25.36 21.21
C VAL A 569 5.39 26.88 21.28
N SER A 570 5.09 27.50 22.42
CA SER A 570 5.21 28.94 22.68
C SER A 570 6.66 29.42 22.90
N THR A 571 7.64 28.51 22.96
CA THR A 571 9.04 28.86 23.22
C THR A 571 9.68 29.48 21.97
N PRO A 572 10.22 30.72 22.02
CA PRO A 572 11.00 31.27 20.93
C PRO A 572 12.22 30.40 20.63
N GLU A 573 12.53 30.19 19.35
CA GLU A 573 13.64 29.35 18.89
C GLU A 573 13.58 27.90 19.40
N ARG A 574 12.36 27.40 19.69
CA ARG A 574 12.09 26.06 20.22
C ARG A 574 12.98 24.96 19.63
N TRP A 575 13.08 24.92 18.30
CA TRP A 575 13.79 23.85 17.60
C TRP A 575 15.31 23.95 17.70
N GLU A 576 15.86 25.14 17.93
CA GLU A 576 17.30 25.32 18.18
C GLU A 576 17.66 24.83 19.58
N LYS A 577 16.83 25.14 20.57
CA LYS A 577 16.98 24.63 21.94
C LYS A 577 16.80 23.10 22.03
N ILE A 578 15.88 22.54 21.24
CA ILE A 578 15.70 21.08 21.13
C ILE A 578 16.92 20.42 20.47
N ALA A 579 17.44 20.97 19.38
CA ALA A 579 18.61 20.39 18.71
C ALA A 579 19.87 20.44 19.60
N ALA A 580 20.04 21.50 20.40
CA ALA A 580 21.18 21.65 21.30
C ALA A 580 21.27 20.54 22.38
N VAL A 581 20.15 19.91 22.73
CA VAL A 581 20.09 18.85 23.76
C VAL A 581 20.01 17.43 23.17
N VAL A 582 20.03 17.29 21.85
CA VAL A 582 20.05 15.99 21.16
C VAL A 582 21.38 15.85 20.39
N PRO A 583 22.40 15.21 20.98
CA PRO A 583 23.72 15.12 20.38
C PRO A 583 23.71 14.46 18.99
N GLY A 584 24.39 15.10 18.04
CA GLY A 584 24.54 14.58 16.68
C GLY A 584 23.30 14.73 15.79
N ARG A 585 22.30 15.54 16.18
CA ARG A 585 21.09 15.81 15.39
C ARG A 585 20.91 17.30 15.13
N SER A 586 20.63 17.65 13.89
CA SER A 586 20.33 19.03 13.53
C SER A 586 18.89 19.42 13.88
N LYS A 587 18.61 20.73 13.88
CA LYS A 587 17.25 21.30 13.94
C LYS A 587 16.30 20.61 12.95
N LYS A 588 16.79 20.36 11.73
CA LYS A 588 16.03 19.74 10.64
C LYS A 588 15.69 18.28 10.92
N ASP A 589 16.63 17.54 11.54
CA ASP A 589 16.43 16.12 11.89
C ASP A 589 15.40 15.96 13.00
N CYS A 590 15.48 16.81 14.03
CA CYS A 590 14.53 16.81 15.15
C CYS A 590 13.10 17.14 14.67
N MET A 591 12.95 18.13 13.77
CA MET A 591 11.65 18.46 13.16
C MET A 591 11.09 17.32 12.30
N LYS A 592 11.93 16.69 11.47
CA LYS A 592 11.52 15.57 10.62
C LYS A 592 11.06 14.39 11.47
N ARG A 593 11.82 14.04 12.53
CA ARG A 593 11.50 12.94 13.44
C ARG A 593 10.23 13.20 14.26
N TYR A 594 10.04 14.43 14.74
CA TYR A 594 8.80 14.83 15.41
C TYR A 594 7.58 14.70 14.48
N LYS A 595 7.70 15.14 13.22
CA LYS A 595 6.60 15.04 12.25
C LYS A 595 6.21 13.58 11.95
N VAL A 596 7.19 12.69 11.83
CA VAL A 596 6.96 11.24 11.63
C VAL A 596 6.29 10.62 12.86
N ASN A 597 6.77 10.91 14.08
CA ASN A 597 6.18 10.38 15.30
C ASN A 597 4.77 10.94 15.57
N PHE A 598 4.53 12.22 15.29
CA PHE A 598 3.23 12.86 15.48
C PHE A 598 2.19 12.32 14.49
N LEU A 599 2.57 12.06 13.23
CA LEU A 599 1.71 11.41 12.25
C LEU A 599 1.38 9.96 12.64
N ASN A 600 2.35 9.22 13.20
CA ASN A 600 2.11 7.85 13.68
C ASN A 600 1.26 7.80 14.96
N SER A 601 1.33 8.82 15.83
CA SER A 601 0.47 8.93 17.01
C SER A 601 -0.94 9.45 16.69
N ALA A 602 -1.10 10.31 15.68
CA ALA A 602 -2.42 10.76 15.21
C ALA A 602 -3.21 9.62 14.56
N ALA A 603 -2.53 8.74 13.81
CA ALA A 603 -3.15 7.54 13.24
C ALA A 603 -3.70 6.55 14.30
N LEU A 604 -3.14 6.55 15.52
CA LEU A 604 -3.61 5.71 16.63
C LEU A 604 -4.75 6.34 17.45
N LEU A 605 -5.04 7.64 17.26
CA LEU A 605 -6.16 8.32 17.91
C LEU A 605 -7.44 8.31 17.07
N ASP A 606 -7.33 8.22 15.74
CA ASP A 606 -8.50 8.11 14.84
C ASP A 606 -9.12 6.70 14.85
N ASP A 607 -8.37 5.65 15.17
CA ASP A 607 -8.90 4.27 15.29
C ASP A 607 -9.75 4.03 16.55
N ASN A 608 -9.69 4.92 17.55
CA ASN A 608 -10.51 4.83 18.77
C ASN A 608 -11.82 5.62 18.70
N PHE A 609 -12.10 6.34 17.60
CA PHE A 609 -13.32 7.14 17.46
C PHE A 609 -14.43 6.44 16.63
N PHE A 610 -14.17 5.26 16.07
CA PHE A 610 -15.12 4.51 15.23
C PHE A 610 -15.76 3.27 15.91
N SER A 611 -15.68 3.15 17.23
CA SER A 611 -16.25 2.00 17.98
C SER A 611 -17.23 2.40 19.09
N SER A 612 -18.03 3.44 18.87
CA SER A 612 -19.23 3.71 19.66
C SER A 612 -20.25 4.47 18.83
N ASP A 613 -21.01 3.71 18.03
CA ASP A 613 -22.44 3.91 17.75
C ASP A 613 -23.03 2.59 17.23
#